data_AF-A0A7Y0KIQ6-F1
#
_entry.id   AF-A0A7Y0KIQ6-F1
#
_cell.length_a   1.000
_cell.length_b   1.000
_cell.length_c   1.000
_cell.angle_alpha   90.00
_cell.angle_beta   90.00
_cell.angle_gamma   90.00
#
_symmetry.space_group_name_H-M   'P 1'
#
loop_
_entity.id
_entity.type
_entity.pdbx_description
1 polymer ?
#
loop_
_entity_poly.entity_id
_entity_poly.type
_entity_poly.pdbx_seq_one_letter_code
_entity_poly.pdbx_strand_id
1 'polypeptide(L)'
;MHHTVEMVLPAAATDETLAALEKIEGVLALSVERDAGVKPPGDVVTVHALNRSIDDVLAAASHAQDHGRVAVATGGVSSIVATGAQSAIDDDADETPWEEFERSLRHHGRLSVNYLVLMVLGGAIGVAGLLSPPVPQALALAACAVLAPAFEPVAMLGVALVRRSGYAIRRAVVSIVVGYLLMAAGGGLAFVVLRALGLASPKTLASSEGMHLILDPTAADWLVAAAGALAGLVIVTSFREAVLAGALIALALVPAAGVLGMGVVSLDAGLVLEGLQRLGGDMALVVVLGGLVVLAKDQLVHRGRRPLA
;
A
#
# COMPACT_ATOMS: atom_id res chain seq x y z
N MET A 1 -12.85 5.41 -10.85
CA MET A 1 -12.74 4.26 -11.78
C MET A 1 -13.80 3.27 -11.38
N HIS A 2 -14.66 2.80 -12.28
CA HIS A 2 -15.69 1.80 -11.95
C HIS A 2 -15.10 0.39 -12.02
N HIS A 3 -15.84 -0.63 -11.60
CA HIS A 3 -15.30 -1.99 -11.56
C HIS A 3 -16.16 -2.99 -12.37
N THR A 4 -15.46 -3.96 -12.93
CA THR A 4 -16.04 -5.19 -13.45
C THR A 4 -15.77 -6.31 -12.46
N VAL A 5 -16.79 -7.12 -12.19
CA VAL A 5 -16.69 -8.31 -11.36
C VAL A 5 -17.11 -9.49 -12.23
N GLU A 6 -16.17 -10.39 -12.46
CA GLU A 6 -16.43 -11.67 -13.13
C GLU A 6 -16.44 -12.76 -12.07
N MET A 7 -17.51 -13.54 -12.02
CA MET A 7 -17.66 -14.62 -11.05
C MET A 7 -18.13 -15.91 -11.70
N VAL A 8 -17.50 -17.02 -11.34
CA VAL A 8 -17.93 -18.37 -11.71
C VAL A 8 -18.72 -18.94 -10.55
N LEU A 9 -20.00 -19.24 -10.78
CA LEU A 9 -20.96 -19.66 -9.76
C LEU A 9 -21.44 -21.10 -10.02
N PRO A 10 -21.74 -21.88 -8.97
CA PRO A 10 -22.47 -23.14 -9.13
C PRO A 10 -23.83 -22.89 -9.78
N ALA A 11 -24.21 -23.70 -10.79
CA ALA A 11 -25.48 -23.54 -11.52
C ALA A 11 -26.72 -23.48 -10.60
N ALA A 12 -26.68 -24.18 -9.46
CA ALA A 12 -27.76 -24.20 -8.47
C ALA A 12 -27.98 -22.85 -7.74
N ALA A 13 -26.96 -21.98 -7.70
CA ALA A 13 -27.02 -20.69 -7.02
C ALA A 13 -27.10 -19.49 -7.99
N THR A 14 -26.94 -19.72 -9.29
CA THR A 14 -26.88 -18.63 -10.28
C THR A 14 -28.16 -17.80 -10.29
N ASP A 15 -29.34 -18.42 -10.35
CA ASP A 15 -30.61 -17.69 -10.47
C ASP A 15 -30.91 -16.82 -9.24
N GLU A 16 -30.64 -17.36 -8.05
CA GLU A 16 -30.78 -16.62 -6.80
C GLU A 16 -29.80 -15.43 -6.76
N THR A 17 -28.55 -15.65 -7.19
CA THR A 17 -27.53 -14.60 -7.22
C THR A 17 -27.88 -13.51 -8.23
N LEU A 18 -28.36 -13.87 -9.44
CA LEU A 18 -28.83 -12.90 -10.44
C LEU A 18 -29.98 -12.06 -9.90
N ALA A 19 -30.96 -12.67 -9.25
CA ALA A 19 -32.10 -11.96 -8.65
C ALA A 19 -31.69 -11.03 -7.49
N ALA A 20 -30.58 -11.32 -6.80
CA ALA A 20 -30.00 -10.43 -5.80
C ALA A 20 -29.26 -9.26 -6.48
N LEU A 21 -28.45 -9.54 -7.50
CA LEU A 21 -27.65 -8.55 -8.24
C LEU A 21 -28.54 -7.53 -8.97
N GLU A 22 -29.65 -7.97 -9.57
CA GLU A 22 -30.63 -7.08 -10.25
C GLU A 22 -31.25 -6.03 -9.33
N LYS A 23 -31.29 -6.28 -8.01
CA LYS A 23 -31.85 -5.34 -7.03
C LYS A 23 -30.85 -4.28 -6.57
N ILE A 24 -29.58 -4.42 -6.92
CA ILE A 24 -28.53 -3.49 -6.52
C ILE A 24 -28.54 -2.31 -7.50
N GLU A 25 -28.94 -1.13 -7.02
CA GLU A 25 -29.08 0.08 -7.85
C GLU A 25 -27.79 0.46 -8.59
N GLY A 26 -26.63 0.18 -8.01
CA GLY A 26 -25.33 0.45 -8.64
C GLY A 26 -24.85 -0.60 -9.64
N VAL A 27 -25.63 -1.64 -9.96
CA VAL A 27 -25.32 -2.57 -11.05
C VAL A 27 -25.80 -1.96 -12.37
N LEU A 28 -24.83 -1.64 -13.24
CA LEU A 28 -25.06 -0.95 -14.51
C LEU A 28 -25.31 -1.92 -15.67
N ALA A 29 -24.66 -3.09 -15.61
CA ALA A 29 -24.88 -4.17 -16.57
C ALA A 29 -24.60 -5.52 -15.92
N LEU A 30 -25.39 -6.52 -16.31
CA LEU A 30 -25.33 -7.88 -15.82
C LEU A 30 -25.46 -8.84 -17.01
N SER A 31 -24.53 -9.78 -17.15
CA SER A 31 -24.58 -10.82 -18.16
C SER A 31 -24.27 -12.18 -17.56
N VAL A 32 -24.86 -13.24 -18.13
CA VAL A 32 -24.66 -14.62 -17.70
C VAL A 32 -24.39 -15.53 -18.90
N GLU A 33 -23.37 -16.36 -18.77
CA GLU A 33 -23.04 -17.44 -19.69
C GLU A 33 -23.20 -18.77 -18.96
N ARG A 34 -24.24 -19.53 -19.35
CA ARG A 34 -24.58 -20.79 -18.70
C ARG A 34 -23.61 -21.90 -19.08
N ASP A 35 -23.22 -22.72 -18.11
CA ASP A 35 -22.30 -23.85 -18.26
C ASP A 35 -20.93 -23.50 -18.91
N ALA A 36 -20.52 -22.22 -18.85
CA ALA A 36 -19.26 -21.75 -19.43
C ALA A 36 -18.05 -21.98 -18.50
N GLY A 37 -18.28 -22.13 -17.19
CA GLY A 37 -17.26 -22.38 -16.20
C GLY A 37 -16.76 -23.82 -16.24
N VAL A 38 -15.44 -24.00 -16.34
CA VAL A 38 -14.80 -25.33 -16.30
C VAL A 38 -14.15 -25.60 -14.93
N LYS A 39 -13.52 -24.59 -14.32
CA LYS A 39 -12.83 -24.72 -13.04
C LYS A 39 -12.97 -23.42 -12.22
N PRO A 40 -13.94 -23.33 -11.32
CA PRO A 40 -14.94 -24.35 -10.98
C PRO A 40 -15.97 -24.58 -12.11
N PRO A 41 -16.61 -25.77 -12.18
CA PRO A 41 -17.71 -26.01 -13.11
C PRO A 41 -18.94 -25.19 -12.73
N GLY A 42 -19.60 -24.53 -13.69
CA GLY A 42 -20.81 -23.75 -13.46
C GLY A 42 -21.03 -22.63 -14.47
N ASP A 43 -21.76 -21.59 -14.06
CA ASP A 43 -22.11 -20.44 -14.88
C ASP A 43 -21.10 -19.30 -14.66
N VAL A 44 -20.83 -18.52 -15.70
CA VAL A 44 -20.02 -17.30 -15.61
C VAL A 44 -20.95 -16.09 -15.60
N VAL A 45 -20.83 -15.26 -14.57
CA VAL A 45 -21.59 -14.02 -14.43
C VAL A 45 -20.62 -12.84 -14.46
N THR A 46 -20.91 -11.87 -15.32
CA THR A 46 -20.14 -10.63 -15.42
C THR A 46 -21.03 -9.47 -15.00
N VAL A 47 -20.52 -8.67 -14.05
CA VAL A 47 -21.21 -7.54 -13.45
C VAL A 47 -20.37 -6.29 -13.69
N HIS A 48 -20.95 -5.27 -14.30
CA HIS A 48 -20.40 -3.93 -14.30
C HIS A 48 -21.13 -3.10 -13.27
N ALA A 49 -20.42 -2.61 -12.27
CA ALA A 49 -21.04 -1.90 -11.15
C ALA A 49 -20.26 -0.66 -10.74
N LEU A 50 -20.99 0.27 -10.13
CA LEU A 50 -20.47 1.43 -9.43
C LEU A 50 -19.64 0.99 -8.23
N ASN A 51 -18.64 1.79 -7.86
CA ASN A 51 -17.73 1.51 -6.76
C ASN A 51 -18.44 1.30 -5.44
N ARG A 52 -19.43 2.16 -5.17
CA ARG A 52 -20.24 2.09 -3.95
C ARG A 52 -21.00 0.76 -3.78
N SER A 53 -21.16 -0.02 -4.85
CA SER A 53 -21.95 -1.25 -4.88
C SER A 53 -21.10 -2.52 -5.01
N ILE A 54 -19.77 -2.42 -5.11
CA ILE A 54 -18.93 -3.61 -5.28
C ILE A 54 -18.98 -4.52 -4.05
N ASP A 55 -19.08 -3.98 -2.84
CA ASP A 55 -19.21 -4.80 -1.65
C ASP A 55 -20.50 -5.63 -1.65
N ASP A 56 -21.62 -5.02 -2.07
CA ASP A 56 -22.92 -5.69 -2.21
C ASP A 56 -22.87 -6.78 -3.30
N VAL A 57 -22.20 -6.49 -4.43
CA VAL A 57 -21.98 -7.46 -5.53
C VAL A 57 -21.19 -8.67 -5.05
N LEU A 58 -20.06 -8.48 -4.36
CA LEU A 58 -19.31 -9.66 -3.87
C LEU A 58 -19.92 -10.29 -2.62
N ALA A 59 -20.81 -9.60 -1.88
CA ALA A 59 -21.61 -10.23 -0.84
C ALA A 59 -22.61 -11.23 -1.46
N ALA A 60 -23.26 -10.86 -2.58
CA ALA A 60 -24.09 -11.80 -3.33
C ALA A 60 -23.29 -13.01 -3.83
N ALA A 61 -22.08 -12.78 -4.36
CA ALA A 61 -21.16 -13.86 -4.74
C ALA A 61 -20.74 -14.74 -3.54
N SER A 62 -20.62 -14.16 -2.34
CA SER A 62 -20.29 -14.90 -1.12
C SER A 62 -21.40 -15.88 -0.74
N HIS A 63 -22.67 -15.52 -0.90
CA HIS A 63 -23.80 -16.42 -0.59
C HIS A 63 -23.85 -17.63 -1.53
N ALA A 64 -23.39 -17.47 -2.78
CA ALA A 64 -23.27 -18.60 -3.71
C ALA A 64 -22.23 -19.64 -3.27
N GLN A 65 -21.30 -19.30 -2.37
CA GLN A 65 -20.31 -20.25 -1.82
C GLN A 65 -20.96 -21.37 -1.00
N ASP A 66 -22.14 -21.14 -0.41
CA ASP A 66 -22.87 -22.15 0.36
C ASP A 66 -23.34 -23.32 -0.52
N HIS A 67 -23.41 -23.10 -1.83
CA HIS A 67 -23.87 -24.07 -2.83
C HIS A 67 -22.73 -24.72 -3.62
N GLY A 68 -21.47 -24.30 -3.40
CA GLY A 68 -20.32 -24.87 -4.09
C GLY A 68 -19.13 -23.94 -4.21
N ARG A 69 -18.18 -24.31 -5.09
CA ARG A 69 -16.97 -23.50 -5.31
C ARG A 69 -17.29 -22.31 -6.20
N VAL A 70 -16.91 -21.13 -5.73
CA VAL A 70 -16.99 -19.88 -6.48
C VAL A 70 -15.57 -19.41 -6.82
N ALA A 71 -15.40 -18.79 -7.98
CA ALA A 71 -14.20 -18.02 -8.31
C ALA A 71 -14.63 -16.59 -8.66
N VAL A 72 -13.93 -15.57 -8.13
CA VAL A 72 -14.25 -14.16 -8.40
C VAL A 72 -12.99 -13.43 -8.84
N ALA A 73 -13.10 -12.65 -9.90
CA ALA A 73 -12.11 -11.70 -10.36
C ALA A 73 -12.72 -10.30 -10.39
N THR A 74 -11.99 -9.32 -9.88
CA THR A 74 -12.36 -7.91 -9.97
C THR A 74 -11.32 -7.17 -10.81
N GLY A 75 -11.77 -6.15 -11.53
CA GLY A 75 -10.90 -5.29 -12.31
C GLY A 75 -11.46 -3.89 -12.48
N GLY A 76 -10.57 -2.90 -12.49
CA GLY A 76 -10.92 -1.51 -12.81
C GLY A 76 -11.26 -1.34 -14.28
N VAL A 77 -12.34 -0.61 -14.55
CA VAL A 77 -12.79 -0.20 -15.88
C VAL A 77 -12.45 1.29 -16.05
N SER A 78 -11.70 1.60 -17.11
CA SER A 78 -11.24 2.97 -17.39
C SER A 78 -12.38 3.92 -17.79
N SER A 79 -13.43 3.40 -18.41
CA SER A 79 -14.61 4.15 -18.81
C SER A 79 -15.84 3.24 -18.89
N ILE A 80 -16.96 3.71 -18.35
CA ILE A 80 -18.26 3.07 -18.49
C ILE A 80 -19.28 4.09 -18.96
N VAL A 81 -20.18 3.66 -19.86
CA VAL A 81 -21.30 4.49 -20.30
C VAL A 81 -22.54 3.61 -20.21
N ALA A 82 -23.51 4.04 -19.40
CA ALA A 82 -24.79 3.38 -19.25
C ALA A 82 -25.91 4.40 -19.45
N THR A 83 -26.71 4.21 -20.50
CA THR A 83 -27.81 5.10 -20.83
C THR A 83 -28.83 5.13 -19.69
N GLY A 84 -29.16 6.31 -19.19
CA GLY A 84 -30.09 6.48 -18.07
C GLY A 84 -29.47 6.39 -16.67
N ALA A 85 -28.19 6.04 -16.54
CA ALA A 85 -27.48 5.94 -15.27
C ALA A 85 -26.35 6.99 -15.10
N GLN A 86 -26.31 8.01 -15.97
CA GLN A 86 -25.22 8.99 -15.99
C GLN A 86 -25.07 9.73 -14.65
N SER A 87 -26.16 10.16 -14.02
CA SER A 87 -26.08 10.83 -12.71
C SER A 87 -25.51 9.92 -11.62
N ALA A 88 -25.87 8.63 -11.62
CA ALA A 88 -25.36 7.67 -10.64
C ALA A 88 -23.85 7.38 -10.84
N ILE A 89 -23.41 7.40 -12.10
CA ILE A 89 -21.99 7.31 -12.49
C ILE A 89 -21.22 8.56 -12.04
N ASP A 90 -21.77 9.75 -12.28
CA ASP A 90 -21.14 11.03 -11.93
C ASP A 90 -21.02 11.21 -10.41
N ASP A 91 -22.00 10.72 -9.64
CA ASP A 91 -22.03 10.80 -8.18
C ASP A 91 -21.34 9.61 -7.47
N ASP A 92 -20.61 8.75 -8.20
CA ASP A 92 -20.02 7.51 -7.65
C ASP A 92 -18.93 7.77 -6.58
N ALA A 93 -18.70 6.78 -5.73
CA ALA A 93 -17.75 6.87 -4.64
C ALA A 93 -16.29 6.64 -5.10
N ASP A 94 -15.36 7.39 -4.52
CA ASP A 94 -13.91 7.20 -4.67
C ASP A 94 -13.40 6.11 -3.71
N GLU A 95 -13.91 4.89 -3.88
CA GLU A 95 -13.64 3.75 -3.00
C GLU A 95 -13.13 2.53 -3.77
N THR A 96 -12.26 1.76 -3.10
CA THR A 96 -11.65 0.55 -3.68
C THR A 96 -12.23 -0.70 -3.03
N PRO A 97 -12.50 -1.77 -3.80
CA PRO A 97 -12.84 -3.06 -3.21
C PRO A 97 -11.71 -3.55 -2.31
N TRP A 98 -12.08 -4.15 -1.17
CA TRP A 98 -11.11 -4.61 -0.18
C TRP A 98 -10.04 -5.54 -0.77
N GLU A 99 -10.47 -6.47 -1.62
CA GLU A 99 -9.64 -7.46 -2.28
C GLU A 99 -8.52 -6.82 -3.11
N GLU A 100 -8.79 -5.69 -3.75
CA GLU A 100 -7.86 -4.99 -4.63
C GLU A 100 -6.84 -4.18 -3.85
N PHE A 101 -7.28 -3.41 -2.85
CA PHE A 101 -6.39 -2.67 -1.95
C PHE A 101 -5.40 -3.61 -1.23
N GLU A 102 -5.90 -4.69 -0.62
CA GLU A 102 -5.04 -5.63 0.07
C GLU A 102 -4.12 -6.38 -0.90
N ARG A 103 -4.58 -6.66 -2.13
CA ARG A 103 -3.73 -7.23 -3.17
C ARG A 103 -2.63 -6.26 -3.60
N SER A 104 -2.91 -4.97 -3.80
CA SER A 104 -1.91 -3.97 -4.18
C SER A 104 -0.82 -3.86 -3.11
N LEU A 105 -1.20 -3.72 -1.84
CA LEU A 105 -0.24 -3.68 -0.74
C LEU A 105 0.57 -4.99 -0.61
N ARG A 106 -0.06 -6.16 -0.75
CA ARG A 106 0.64 -7.46 -0.73
C ARG A 106 1.57 -7.64 -1.92
N HIS A 107 1.24 -7.11 -3.09
CA HIS A 107 2.04 -7.23 -4.31
C HIS A 107 3.34 -6.44 -4.17
N HIS A 108 3.23 -5.16 -3.81
CA HIS A 108 4.36 -4.26 -3.62
C HIS A 108 5.21 -4.64 -2.40
N GLY A 109 4.58 -5.11 -1.31
CA GLY A 109 5.29 -5.54 -0.10
C GLY A 109 5.82 -6.99 -0.12
N ARG A 110 5.70 -7.73 -1.24
CA ARG A 110 6.18 -9.11 -1.32
C ARG A 110 7.70 -9.15 -1.51
N LEU A 111 8.38 -9.96 -0.69
CA LEU A 111 9.77 -10.31 -0.91
C LEU A 111 9.96 -10.91 -2.31
N SER A 112 10.61 -10.14 -3.16
CA SER A 112 10.98 -10.48 -4.53
C SER A 112 12.36 -9.91 -4.82
N VAL A 113 13.03 -10.40 -5.86
CA VAL A 113 14.35 -9.86 -6.25
C VAL A 113 14.24 -8.36 -6.55
N ASN A 114 13.22 -7.94 -7.29
CA ASN A 114 12.99 -6.53 -7.61
C ASN A 114 12.80 -5.69 -6.34
N TYR A 115 11.96 -6.16 -5.41
CA TYR A 115 11.77 -5.50 -4.11
C TYR A 115 13.11 -5.31 -3.37
N LEU A 116 13.91 -6.38 -3.25
CA LEU A 116 15.19 -6.32 -2.53
C LEU A 116 16.19 -5.36 -3.20
N VAL A 117 16.30 -5.39 -4.52
CA VAL A 117 17.17 -4.49 -5.29
C VAL A 117 16.73 -3.04 -5.09
N LEU A 118 15.44 -2.75 -5.18
CA LEU A 118 14.91 -1.39 -4.97
C LEU A 118 15.14 -0.90 -3.53
N MET A 119 15.01 -1.77 -2.53
CA MET A 119 15.31 -1.41 -1.13
C MET A 119 16.80 -1.02 -0.95
N VAL A 120 17.73 -1.80 -1.52
CA VAL A 120 19.18 -1.50 -1.49
C VAL A 120 19.48 -0.17 -2.19
N LEU A 121 18.95 0.01 -3.40
CA LEU A 121 19.15 1.24 -4.18
C LEU A 121 18.54 2.45 -3.48
N GLY A 122 17.35 2.30 -2.89
CA GLY A 122 16.70 3.35 -2.10
C GLY A 122 17.56 3.80 -0.93
N GLY A 123 18.11 2.87 -0.15
CA GLY A 123 19.03 3.20 0.93
C GLY A 123 20.28 3.93 0.44
N ALA A 124 20.87 3.47 -0.68
CA ALA A 124 22.05 4.10 -1.27
C ALA A 124 21.77 5.53 -1.76
N ILE A 125 20.65 5.75 -2.47
CA ILE A 125 20.21 7.07 -2.94
C ILE A 125 19.90 7.97 -1.74
N GLY A 126 19.21 7.45 -0.73
CA GLY A 126 18.87 8.19 0.49
C GLY A 126 20.11 8.73 1.20
N VAL A 127 21.11 7.89 1.43
CA VAL A 127 22.38 8.31 2.05
C VAL A 127 23.17 9.28 1.17
N ALA A 128 23.25 9.04 -0.14
CA ALA A 128 23.89 9.99 -1.05
C ALA A 128 23.17 11.36 -1.03
N GLY A 129 21.84 11.35 -0.95
CA GLY A 129 21.01 12.54 -0.80
C GLY A 129 21.29 13.29 0.50
N LEU A 130 21.32 12.59 1.64
CA LEU A 130 21.62 13.17 2.95
C LEU A 130 22.98 13.86 3.02
N LEU A 131 23.94 13.48 2.17
CA LEU A 131 25.26 14.09 2.11
C LEU A 131 25.43 15.09 0.97
N SER A 132 24.36 15.34 0.20
CA SER A 132 24.37 16.27 -0.92
C SER A 132 24.02 17.70 -0.49
N PRO A 133 24.35 18.72 -1.30
CA PRO A 133 23.85 20.08 -1.10
C PRO A 133 22.32 20.16 -1.13
N PRO A 134 21.68 21.24 -0.63
CA PRO A 134 20.24 21.28 -0.38
C PRO A 134 19.34 20.92 -1.58
N VAL A 135 19.65 21.41 -2.78
CA VAL A 135 18.81 21.14 -3.97
C VAL A 135 18.92 19.67 -4.42
N PRO A 136 20.12 19.11 -4.69
CA PRO A 136 20.24 17.68 -4.97
C PRO A 136 19.76 16.78 -3.82
N GLN A 137 19.91 17.21 -2.56
CA GLN A 137 19.41 16.49 -1.40
C GLN A 137 17.90 16.29 -1.49
N ALA A 138 17.12 17.36 -1.68
CA ALA A 138 15.67 17.25 -1.79
C ALA A 138 15.22 16.30 -2.92
N LEU A 139 15.88 16.38 -4.08
CA LEU A 139 15.60 15.49 -5.22
C LEU A 139 15.93 14.03 -4.91
N ALA A 140 17.08 13.76 -4.28
CA ALA A 140 17.49 12.41 -3.94
C ALA A 140 16.60 11.78 -2.86
N LEU A 141 16.20 12.57 -1.84
CA LEU A 141 15.28 12.11 -0.79
C LEU A 141 13.89 11.81 -1.37
N ALA A 142 13.39 12.65 -2.28
CA ALA A 142 12.15 12.38 -2.98
C ALA A 142 12.27 11.12 -3.85
N ALA A 143 13.36 10.98 -4.61
CA ALA A 143 13.59 9.83 -5.48
C ALA A 143 13.69 8.52 -4.69
N CYS A 144 14.43 8.49 -3.58
CA CYS A 144 14.56 7.27 -2.79
C CYS A 144 13.23 6.83 -2.16
N ALA A 145 12.39 7.79 -1.74
CA ALA A 145 11.07 7.52 -1.18
C ALA A 145 10.11 6.92 -2.22
N VAL A 146 10.20 7.36 -3.48
CA VAL A 146 9.34 6.85 -4.57
C VAL A 146 9.84 5.52 -5.13
N LEU A 147 11.16 5.32 -5.19
CA LEU A 147 11.75 4.10 -5.76
C LEU A 147 11.68 2.90 -4.82
N ALA A 148 11.84 3.11 -3.52
CA ALA A 148 11.84 2.03 -2.56
C ALA A 148 10.42 1.76 -2.03
N PRO A 149 9.88 0.54 -2.19
CA PRO A 149 8.57 0.14 -1.67
C PRO A 149 8.62 -0.08 -0.14
N ALA A 150 8.93 0.99 0.59
CA ALA A 150 9.17 0.97 2.03
C ALA A 150 7.87 1.08 2.84
N PHE A 151 6.84 1.70 2.26
CA PHE A 151 5.57 1.98 2.92
C PHE A 151 4.65 0.76 2.95
N GLU A 152 4.55 0.03 1.85
CA GLU A 152 3.54 -1.01 1.64
C GLU A 152 3.64 -2.16 2.64
N PRO A 153 4.83 -2.70 2.99
CA PRO A 153 4.95 -3.69 4.06
C PRO A 153 4.48 -3.18 5.43
N VAL A 154 4.72 -1.90 5.74
CA VAL A 154 4.36 -1.28 7.01
C VAL A 154 2.85 -1.01 7.06
N ALA A 155 2.28 -0.51 5.97
CA ALA A 155 0.84 -0.36 5.81
C ALA A 155 0.11 -1.72 5.92
N MET A 156 0.65 -2.77 5.30
CA MET A 156 0.13 -4.14 5.45
C MET A 156 0.13 -4.62 6.89
N LEU A 157 1.14 -4.26 7.68
CA LEU A 157 1.17 -4.61 9.10
C LEU A 157 0.00 -3.97 9.85
N GLY A 158 -0.28 -2.68 9.60
CA GLY A 158 -1.45 -1.99 10.16
C GLY A 158 -2.77 -2.68 9.80
N VAL A 159 -2.96 -2.98 8.51
CA VAL A 159 -4.15 -3.70 8.00
C VAL A 159 -4.27 -5.09 8.66
N ALA A 160 -3.17 -5.85 8.71
CA ALA A 160 -3.17 -7.20 9.25
C ALA A 160 -3.44 -7.25 10.75
N LEU A 161 -3.01 -6.24 11.50
CA LEU A 161 -3.30 -6.07 12.94
C LEU A 161 -4.79 -5.80 13.17
N VAL A 162 -5.39 -4.89 12.40
CA VAL A 162 -6.83 -4.61 12.46
C VAL A 162 -7.65 -5.88 12.16
N ARG A 163 -7.25 -6.63 11.13
CA ARG A 163 -7.91 -7.89 10.74
C ARG A 163 -7.57 -9.10 11.61
N ARG A 164 -6.65 -8.96 12.57
CA ARG A 164 -6.16 -10.05 13.44
C ARG A 164 -5.67 -11.29 12.68
N SER A 165 -5.09 -11.10 11.49
CA SER A 165 -4.58 -12.20 10.67
C SER A 165 -3.11 -12.49 10.98
N GLY A 166 -2.85 -13.50 11.81
CA GLY A 166 -1.49 -13.89 12.20
C GLY A 166 -0.58 -14.25 11.01
N TYR A 167 -1.13 -14.85 9.96
CA TYR A 167 -0.39 -15.15 8.74
C TYR A 167 0.04 -13.88 8.00
N ALA A 168 -0.85 -12.90 7.84
CA ALA A 168 -0.54 -11.63 7.20
C ALA A 168 0.44 -10.80 8.05
N ILE A 169 0.26 -10.77 9.37
CA ILE A 169 1.20 -10.11 10.31
C ILE A 169 2.61 -10.69 10.14
N ARG A 170 2.76 -12.02 10.18
CA ARG A 170 4.06 -12.67 10.03
C ARG A 170 4.72 -12.30 8.70
N ARG A 171 3.97 -12.32 7.60
CA ARG A 171 4.50 -11.96 6.27
C ARG A 171 4.93 -10.50 6.20
N ALA A 172 4.11 -9.58 6.71
CA ALA A 172 4.43 -8.16 6.75
C ALA A 172 5.70 -7.90 7.58
N VAL A 173 5.80 -8.50 8.78
CA VAL A 173 7.00 -8.37 9.64
C VAL A 173 8.25 -8.91 8.94
N VAL A 174 8.17 -10.07 8.28
CA VAL A 174 9.30 -10.63 7.54
C VAL A 174 9.73 -9.70 6.39
N SER A 175 8.77 -9.16 5.63
CA SER A 175 9.07 -8.19 4.57
C SER A 175 9.72 -6.91 5.13
N ILE A 176 9.21 -6.37 6.24
CA ILE A 176 9.78 -5.19 6.92
C ILE A 176 11.22 -5.49 7.34
N VAL A 177 11.44 -6.55 8.12
CA VAL A 177 12.79 -6.85 8.65
C VAL A 177 13.79 -7.07 7.52
N VAL A 178 13.48 -7.93 6.55
CA VAL A 178 14.41 -8.23 5.46
C VAL A 178 14.63 -7.01 4.57
N GLY A 179 13.56 -6.31 4.18
CA GLY A 179 13.65 -5.14 3.31
C GLY A 179 14.45 -4.01 3.93
N TYR A 180 14.15 -3.65 5.19
CA TYR A 180 14.83 -2.55 5.87
C TYR A 180 16.27 -2.88 6.26
N LEU A 181 16.60 -4.15 6.54
CA LEU A 181 18.01 -4.57 6.70
C LEU A 181 18.81 -4.36 5.40
N LEU A 182 18.23 -4.73 4.25
CA LEU A 182 18.88 -4.56 2.95
C LEU A 182 18.98 -3.09 2.55
N MET A 183 17.96 -2.29 2.88
CA MET A 183 17.99 -0.84 2.71
C MET A 183 19.09 -0.19 3.54
N ALA A 184 19.18 -0.53 4.83
CA ALA A 184 20.26 -0.06 5.70
C ALA A 184 21.63 -0.50 5.18
N ALA A 185 21.77 -1.74 4.71
CA ALA A 185 23.01 -2.21 4.09
C ALA A 185 23.40 -1.41 2.84
N GLY A 186 22.43 -1.08 1.98
CA GLY A 186 22.63 -0.23 0.81
C GLY A 186 23.08 1.18 1.17
N GLY A 187 22.44 1.79 2.18
CA GLY A 187 22.83 3.09 2.71
C GLY A 187 24.23 3.08 3.35
N GLY A 188 24.52 2.09 4.19
CA GLY A 188 25.84 1.90 4.80
C GLY A 188 26.94 1.70 3.75
N LEU A 189 26.69 0.91 2.70
CA LEU A 189 27.64 0.72 1.60
C LEU A 189 27.88 2.03 0.84
N ALA A 190 26.83 2.78 0.51
CA ALA A 190 26.95 4.09 -0.13
C ALA A 190 27.76 5.06 0.73
N PHE A 191 27.54 5.06 2.05
CA PHE A 191 28.31 5.87 2.99
C PHE A 191 29.80 5.54 2.95
N VAL A 192 30.16 4.25 2.98
CA VAL A 192 31.56 3.79 2.91
C VAL A 192 32.21 4.25 1.61
N VAL A 193 31.51 4.10 0.48
CA VAL A 193 32.00 4.56 -0.84
C VAL A 193 32.22 6.08 -0.84
N LEU A 194 31.26 6.85 -0.35
CA LEU A 194 31.37 8.32 -0.30
C LEU A 194 32.49 8.78 0.65
N ARG A 195 32.72 8.09 1.77
CA ARG A 195 33.88 8.33 2.63
C ARG A 195 35.19 8.05 1.90
N ALA A 196 35.28 6.92 1.21
CA ALA A 196 36.49 6.54 0.47
C ALA A 196 36.84 7.56 -0.64
N LEU A 197 35.82 8.19 -1.23
CA LEU A 197 35.97 9.27 -2.22
C LEU A 197 36.25 10.65 -1.58
N GLY A 198 36.30 10.76 -0.26
CA GLY A 198 36.50 12.02 0.46
C GLY A 198 35.29 12.97 0.45
N LEU A 199 34.11 12.47 0.05
CA LEU A 199 32.87 13.25 -0.06
C LEU A 199 32.05 13.24 1.24
N ALA A 200 32.29 12.26 2.12
CA ALA A 200 31.66 12.17 3.43
C ALA A 200 32.68 12.47 4.54
N SER A 201 32.44 13.53 5.32
CA SER A 201 33.26 13.90 6.48
C SER A 201 32.36 14.19 7.69
N PRO A 202 32.88 14.15 8.94
CA PRO A 202 32.13 14.55 10.13
C PRO A 202 31.54 15.96 10.01
N LYS A 203 32.26 16.87 9.33
CA LYS A 203 31.79 18.23 9.06
C LYS A 203 30.57 18.21 8.11
N THR A 204 30.62 17.40 7.05
CA THR A 204 29.52 17.24 6.09
C THR A 204 28.25 16.74 6.76
N LEU A 205 28.40 15.76 7.67
CA LEU A 205 27.30 15.21 8.47
C LEU A 205 26.67 16.28 9.36
N ALA A 206 27.48 17.03 10.11
CA ALA A 206 27.00 18.06 11.03
C ALA A 206 26.32 19.25 10.34
N SER A 207 26.75 19.57 9.11
CA SER A 207 26.17 20.66 8.32
C SER A 207 24.99 20.25 7.43
N SER A 208 24.64 18.97 7.39
CA SER A 208 23.56 18.48 6.52
C SER A 208 22.19 18.75 7.16
N GLU A 209 21.40 19.60 6.52
CA GLU A 209 19.98 19.79 6.88
C GLU A 209 19.18 18.50 6.76
N GLY A 210 19.55 17.62 5.82
CA GLY A 210 18.91 16.31 5.67
C GLY A 210 19.14 15.40 6.87
N MET A 211 20.32 15.47 7.49
CA MET A 211 20.59 14.76 8.74
C MET A 211 19.75 15.33 9.88
N HIS A 212 19.63 16.66 10.01
CA HIS A 212 18.79 17.28 11.05
C HIS A 212 17.33 16.80 11.00
N LEU A 213 16.76 16.63 9.80
CA LEU A 213 15.41 16.07 9.62
C LEU A 213 15.23 14.67 10.26
N ILE A 214 16.31 13.88 10.32
CA ILE A 214 16.29 12.53 10.87
C ILE A 214 16.64 12.52 12.36
N LEU A 215 17.68 13.26 12.76
CA LEU A 215 18.25 13.19 14.10
C LEU A 215 17.48 14.05 15.12
N ASP A 216 16.96 15.21 14.70
CA ASP A 216 16.21 16.14 15.56
C ASP A 216 14.94 16.65 14.85
N PRO A 217 13.96 15.77 14.59
CA PRO A 217 12.74 16.13 13.89
C PRO A 217 11.88 17.11 14.71
N THR A 218 11.52 18.23 14.09
CA THR A 218 10.64 19.22 14.69
C THR A 218 9.20 18.74 14.75
N ALA A 219 8.34 19.43 15.51
CA ALA A 219 6.91 19.15 15.52
C ALA A 219 6.25 19.28 14.13
N ALA A 220 6.78 20.15 13.27
CA ALA A 220 6.32 20.28 11.89
C ALA A 220 6.64 19.03 11.07
N ASP A 221 7.84 18.45 11.25
CA ASP A 221 8.25 17.22 10.54
C ASP A 221 7.40 16.01 10.96
N TRP A 222 7.01 15.95 12.24
CA TRP A 222 6.08 14.93 12.72
C TRP A 222 4.66 15.13 12.19
N LEU A 223 4.20 16.38 12.05
CA LEU A 223 2.91 16.68 11.43
C LEU A 223 2.88 16.25 9.95
N VAL A 224 3.96 16.54 9.21
CA VAL A 224 4.12 16.12 7.82
C VAL A 224 4.14 14.60 7.71
N ALA A 225 4.90 13.90 8.56
CA ALA A 225 4.93 12.44 8.58
C ALA A 225 3.56 11.82 8.93
N ALA A 226 2.84 12.38 9.90
CA ALA A 226 1.50 11.92 10.27
C ALA A 226 0.49 12.14 9.13
N ALA A 227 0.52 13.30 8.48
CA ALA A 227 -0.29 13.59 7.31
C ALA A 227 0.06 12.65 6.14
N GLY A 228 1.34 12.38 5.92
CA GLY A 228 1.83 11.43 4.91
C GLY A 228 1.35 10.00 5.16
N ALA A 229 1.41 9.53 6.42
CA ALA A 229 0.90 8.22 6.82
C ALA A 229 -0.61 8.08 6.56
N LEU A 230 -1.40 9.10 6.94
CA LEU A 230 -2.84 9.14 6.69
C LEU A 230 -3.16 9.20 5.20
N ALA A 231 -2.56 10.15 4.49
CA ALA A 231 -2.76 10.35 3.06
C ALA A 231 -2.37 9.10 2.28
N GLY A 232 -1.25 8.45 2.64
CA GLY A 232 -0.80 7.21 2.03
C GLY A 232 -1.90 6.16 2.07
N LEU A 233 -2.48 5.87 3.24
CA LEU A 233 -3.51 4.84 3.30
C LEU A 233 -4.83 5.26 2.67
N VAL A 234 -5.24 6.52 2.80
CA VAL A 234 -6.42 7.05 2.07
C VAL A 234 -6.24 6.88 0.56
N ILE A 235 -5.05 7.19 0.03
CA ILE A 235 -4.75 7.07 -1.40
C ILE A 235 -4.84 5.61 -1.88
N VAL A 236 -4.21 4.67 -1.16
CA VAL A 236 -4.26 3.25 -1.56
C VAL A 236 -5.68 2.70 -1.44
N THR A 237 -6.45 3.11 -0.43
CA THR A 237 -7.86 2.68 -0.25
C THR A 237 -8.86 3.37 -1.20
N SER A 238 -8.43 4.38 -1.95
CA SER A 238 -9.25 5.10 -2.95
C SER A 238 -8.71 4.94 -4.38
N PHE A 239 -7.82 3.98 -4.63
CA PHE A 239 -7.23 3.66 -5.95
C PHE A 239 -6.55 4.86 -6.64
N ARG A 240 -6.00 5.80 -5.86
CA ARG A 240 -5.34 7.00 -6.38
C ARG A 240 -3.82 6.82 -6.49
N GLU A 241 -3.36 5.70 -7.03
CA GLU A 241 -1.93 5.32 -7.04
C GLU A 241 -1.01 6.40 -7.65
N ALA A 242 -1.50 7.18 -8.61
CA ALA A 242 -0.75 8.28 -9.24
C ALA A 242 -0.26 9.37 -8.27
N VAL A 243 -0.91 9.55 -7.12
CA VAL A 243 -0.53 10.54 -6.10
C VAL A 243 0.14 9.92 -4.87
N LEU A 244 0.31 8.59 -4.83
CA LEU A 244 0.91 7.89 -3.69
C LEU A 244 2.33 8.39 -3.41
N ALA A 245 3.08 8.73 -4.47
CA ALA A 245 4.42 9.30 -4.38
C ALA A 245 4.50 10.49 -3.40
N GLY A 246 3.49 11.37 -3.38
CA GLY A 246 3.48 12.52 -2.46
C GLY A 246 3.44 12.11 -0.98
N ALA A 247 2.66 11.08 -0.65
CA ALA A 247 2.58 10.53 0.69
C ALA A 247 3.88 9.82 1.11
N LEU A 248 4.54 9.13 0.17
CA LEU A 248 5.83 8.47 0.41
C LEU A 248 6.93 9.48 0.72
N ILE A 249 6.98 10.59 -0.02
CA ILE A 249 7.97 11.66 0.17
C ILE A 249 7.85 12.33 1.55
N ALA A 250 6.64 12.40 2.11
CA ALA A 250 6.39 13.00 3.42
C ALA A 250 6.92 12.15 4.59
N LEU A 251 7.22 10.87 4.37
CA LEU A 251 7.74 9.95 5.38
C LEU A 251 9.25 9.82 5.27
N ALA A 252 9.96 9.73 6.40
CA ALA A 252 11.41 9.62 6.42
C ALA A 252 11.89 8.16 6.57
N LEU A 253 11.08 7.17 6.16
CA LEU A 253 11.38 5.74 6.30
C LEU A 253 12.72 5.35 5.65
N VAL A 254 12.92 5.76 4.39
CA VAL A 254 14.11 5.42 3.61
C VAL A 254 15.38 6.10 4.13
N PRO A 255 15.42 7.44 4.30
CA PRO A 255 16.60 8.09 4.85
C PRO A 255 16.90 7.67 6.30
N ALA A 256 15.90 7.44 7.15
CA ALA A 256 16.14 6.96 8.52
C ALA A 256 16.79 5.56 8.55
N ALA A 257 16.35 4.64 7.68
CA ALA A 257 16.99 3.34 7.50
C ALA A 257 18.42 3.48 6.94
N GLY A 258 18.65 4.44 6.05
CA GLY A 258 19.98 4.80 5.56
C GLY A 258 20.92 5.26 6.69
N VAL A 259 20.45 6.14 7.57
CA VAL A 259 21.19 6.62 8.76
C VAL A 259 21.52 5.48 9.71
N LEU A 260 20.56 4.56 9.93
CA LEU A 260 20.83 3.34 10.71
C LEU A 260 21.98 2.54 10.08
N GLY A 261 21.98 2.39 8.76
CA GLY A 261 23.09 1.77 8.01
C GLY A 261 24.42 2.48 8.19
N MET A 262 24.42 3.81 8.12
CA MET A 262 25.60 4.67 8.35
C MET A 262 26.18 4.49 9.75
N GLY A 263 25.32 4.45 10.77
CA GLY A 263 25.70 4.22 12.16
C GLY A 263 26.36 2.85 12.34
N VAL A 264 25.78 1.79 11.76
CA VAL A 264 26.34 0.43 11.83
C VAL A 264 27.73 0.36 11.22
N VAL A 265 27.94 0.87 10.00
CA VAL A 265 29.25 0.82 9.33
C VAL A 265 30.29 1.73 9.99
N SER A 266 29.85 2.79 10.66
CA SER A 266 30.73 3.72 11.38
C SER A 266 31.00 3.30 12.83
N LEU A 267 30.34 2.23 13.31
CA LEU A 267 30.31 1.83 14.72
C LEU A 267 29.84 2.96 15.66
N ASP A 268 28.94 3.81 15.19
CA ASP A 268 28.38 4.94 15.93
C ASP A 268 27.01 4.55 16.50
N ALA A 269 26.99 4.25 17.80
CA ALA A 269 25.78 3.85 18.49
C ALA A 269 24.72 4.97 18.57
N GLY A 270 25.14 6.23 18.54
CA GLY A 270 24.22 7.38 18.55
C GLY A 270 23.42 7.43 17.25
N LEU A 271 24.12 7.39 16.10
CA LEU A 271 23.47 7.37 14.78
C LEU A 271 22.58 6.14 14.59
N VAL A 272 22.98 4.98 15.11
CA VAL A 272 22.12 3.78 15.08
C VAL A 272 20.83 4.02 15.86
N LEU A 273 20.93 4.57 17.06
CA LEU A 273 19.76 4.82 17.91
C LEU A 273 18.84 5.88 17.31
N GLU A 274 19.38 7.00 16.85
CA GLU A 274 18.62 8.10 16.25
C GLU A 274 17.91 7.65 14.95
N GLY A 275 18.64 6.94 14.07
CA GLY A 275 18.05 6.33 12.87
C GLY A 275 16.94 5.33 13.21
N LEU A 276 17.14 4.49 14.24
CA LEU A 276 16.12 3.54 14.69
C LEU A 276 14.89 4.24 15.29
N GLN A 277 15.09 5.30 16.07
CA GLN A 277 14.01 6.09 16.67
C GLN A 277 13.15 6.75 15.60
N ARG A 278 13.77 7.42 14.62
CA ARG A 278 13.01 8.05 13.52
C ARG A 278 12.29 7.01 12.69
N LEU A 279 12.97 5.94 12.32
CA LEU A 279 12.40 4.84 11.55
C LEU A 279 11.19 4.21 12.26
N GLY A 280 11.35 3.90 13.54
CA GLY A 280 10.29 3.33 14.38
C GLY A 280 9.11 4.28 14.56
N GLY A 281 9.36 5.59 14.71
CA GLY A 281 8.31 6.60 14.81
C GLY A 281 7.48 6.71 13.54
N ASP A 282 8.12 6.82 12.37
CA ASP A 282 7.41 6.86 11.08
C ASP A 282 6.63 5.56 10.82
N MET A 283 7.22 4.40 11.14
CA MET A 283 6.52 3.12 11.05
C MET A 283 5.30 3.05 11.98
N ALA A 284 5.43 3.55 13.21
CA ALA A 284 4.34 3.60 14.17
C ALA A 284 3.20 4.50 13.68
N LEU A 285 3.53 5.66 13.09
CA LEU A 285 2.54 6.52 12.46
C LEU A 285 1.79 5.79 11.34
N VAL A 286 2.50 5.11 10.43
CA VAL A 286 1.86 4.34 9.34
C VAL A 286 0.98 3.22 9.89
N VAL A 287 1.44 2.45 10.88
CA VAL A 287 0.67 1.35 11.45
C VAL A 287 -0.57 1.85 12.20
N VAL A 288 -0.42 2.87 13.05
CA VAL A 288 -1.51 3.38 13.90
C VAL A 288 -2.49 4.19 13.07
N LEU A 289 -2.04 5.21 12.36
CA LEU A 289 -2.91 6.10 11.59
C LEU A 289 -3.50 5.38 10.39
N GLY A 290 -2.71 4.54 9.72
CA GLY A 290 -3.22 3.65 8.68
C GLY A 290 -4.26 2.68 9.24
N GLY A 291 -3.97 2.01 10.37
CA GLY A 291 -4.94 1.14 11.03
C GLY A 291 -6.25 1.85 11.36
N LEU A 292 -6.21 3.12 11.78
CA LEU A 292 -7.41 3.93 12.02
C LEU A 292 -8.19 4.21 10.73
N VAL A 293 -7.53 4.52 9.62
CA VAL A 293 -8.18 4.68 8.31
C VAL A 293 -8.87 3.38 7.89
N VAL A 294 -8.21 2.24 8.06
CA VAL A 294 -8.82 0.92 7.79
C VAL A 294 -10.07 0.70 8.65
N LEU A 295 -9.97 0.93 9.96
CA LEU A 295 -11.08 0.76 10.89
C LEU A 295 -12.27 1.67 10.53
N ALA A 296 -11.98 2.93 10.18
CA ALA A 296 -13.01 3.87 9.76
C ALA A 296 -13.69 3.41 8.47
N LYS A 297 -12.93 2.95 7.46
CA LYS A 297 -13.50 2.44 6.21
C LYS A 297 -14.28 1.14 6.40
N ASP A 298 -13.80 0.23 7.24
CA ASP A 298 -14.49 -1.02 7.56
C ASP A 298 -15.87 -0.76 8.19
N GLN A 299 -15.95 0.23 9.09
CA GLN A 299 -17.20 0.60 9.76
C GLN A 299 -18.15 1.43 8.90
N LEU A 300 -17.63 2.39 8.14
CA LEU A 300 -18.44 3.37 7.43
C LEU A 300 -18.82 2.95 6.01
N VAL A 301 -17.91 2.23 5.33
CA VAL A 301 -18.03 1.90 3.90
C VAL A 301 -18.34 0.41 3.73
N HIS A 302 -17.49 -0.46 4.25
CA HIS A 302 -17.58 -1.90 4.01
C HIS A 302 -18.54 -2.65 4.95
N ARG A 303 -19.15 -1.95 5.93
CA ARG A 303 -20.14 -2.46 6.90
C ARG A 303 -19.72 -3.78 7.59
N GLY A 304 -18.43 -3.96 7.84
CA GLY A 304 -17.87 -5.16 8.48
C GLY A 304 -17.89 -6.43 7.62
N ARG A 305 -18.04 -6.31 6.30
CA ARG A 305 -18.00 -7.44 5.36
C ARG A 305 -16.62 -8.09 5.40
N ARG A 306 -16.58 -9.42 5.57
CA ARG A 306 -15.34 -10.17 5.44
C ARG A 306 -15.02 -10.38 3.95
N PRO A 307 -13.76 -10.19 3.54
CA PRO A 307 -13.29 -10.52 2.19
C PRO A 307 -13.55 -11.99 1.87
N LEU A 308 -13.73 -12.30 0.59
CA LEU A 308 -14.00 -13.67 0.12
C LEU A 308 -12.85 -14.67 0.36
N ALA A 309 -11.69 -14.21 0.84
CA ALA A 309 -10.45 -14.98 1.05
C ALA A 309 -9.89 -14.83 2.47
#